data_AF-A0A5P0JK99-F1
#
_entry.id   AF-A0A5P0JK99-F1
#
_cell.length_a   1.000
_cell.length_b   1.000
_cell.length_c   1.000
_cell.angle_alpha   90.00
_cell.angle_beta   90.00
_cell.angle_gamma   90.00
#
_symmetry.space_group_name_H-M   'P 1'
#
loop_
_entity.id
_entity.type
_entity.pdbx_description
1 polymer ?
#
loop_
_entity_poly.entity_id
_entity_poly.type
_entity_poly.pdbx_seq_one_letter_code
_entity_poly.pdbx_strand_id
1 'polypeptide(L)'
;MHPARQIQLPSLQRGEGEAMLTALTHLSRSPLEQNIIQPLVLSLLHLCRNVVNMPPGNSQPRGDFLYHSICNWVQDNYAQPLTRESVTQFFNITPNHLSKLFAQHGTMRFIEY
;
A
#
# COMPACT_ATOMS: atom_id res chain seq x y z
N MET A 1 11.74 11.75 -24.41
CA MET A 1 11.04 10.49 -24.07
C MET A 1 10.16 10.79 -22.87
N HIS A 2 8.84 10.68 -23.04
CA HIS A 2 7.90 10.94 -21.95
C HIS A 2 7.98 9.77 -20.95
N PRO A 3 8.15 10.02 -19.64
CA PRO A 3 8.10 8.94 -18.67
C PRO A 3 6.70 8.34 -18.72
N ALA A 4 6.63 7.02 -18.90
CA ALA A 4 5.39 6.28 -18.77
C ALA A 4 4.77 6.69 -17.44
N ARG A 5 3.55 7.26 -17.50
CA ARG A 5 2.77 7.58 -16.32
C ARG A 5 2.61 6.26 -15.58
N GLN A 6 3.42 6.02 -14.55
CA GLN A 6 3.20 4.91 -13.64
C GLN A 6 1.81 5.15 -13.09
N ILE A 7 0.87 4.28 -13.50
CA ILE A 7 -0.45 4.23 -12.92
C ILE A 7 -0.20 3.80 -11.48
N GLN A 8 0.02 4.78 -10.61
CA GLN A 8 -0.03 4.58 -9.18
C GLN A 8 -1.50 4.25 -8.90
N LEU A 9 -1.81 2.95 -8.82
CA LEU A 9 -3.08 2.53 -8.27
C LEU A 9 -3.21 3.22 -6.90
N PRO A 10 -4.37 3.81 -6.59
CA PRO A 10 -4.68 4.18 -5.20
C PRO A 10 -4.33 2.98 -4.33
N SER A 11 -3.75 3.20 -3.15
CA SER A 11 -3.28 2.18 -2.22
C SER A 11 -4.51 1.59 -1.56
N LEU A 12 -5.39 1.04 -2.38
CA LEU A 12 -6.64 0.47 -1.96
C LEU A 12 -6.23 -0.83 -1.28
N GLN A 13 -6.20 -0.76 0.06
CA GLN A 13 -6.20 -1.93 0.91
C GLN A 13 -5.11 -2.94 0.56
N ARG A 14 -3.83 -2.49 0.54
CA ARG A 14 -2.68 -3.38 0.32
C ARG A 14 -2.76 -4.63 1.20
N GLY A 15 -3.30 -4.51 2.43
CA GLY A 15 -3.51 -5.67 3.31
C GLY A 15 -4.60 -6.65 2.85
N GLU A 16 -5.79 -6.18 2.47
CA GLU A 16 -6.93 -7.08 2.20
C GLU A 16 -6.78 -7.81 0.87
N GLY A 17 -6.43 -7.10 -0.20
CA GLY A 17 -6.25 -7.71 -1.52
C GLY A 17 -5.07 -8.69 -1.55
N GLU A 18 -3.96 -8.33 -0.91
CA GLU A 18 -2.78 -9.19 -0.79
C GLU A 18 -3.06 -10.42 0.09
N ALA A 19 -3.77 -10.26 1.21
CA ALA A 19 -4.18 -11.38 2.05
C ALA A 19 -5.12 -12.33 1.32
N MET A 20 -6.10 -11.81 0.56
CA MET A 20 -7.01 -12.62 -0.26
C MET A 20 -6.25 -13.42 -1.33
N LEU A 21 -5.30 -12.79 -2.04
CA LEU A 21 -4.47 -13.46 -3.04
C LEU A 21 -3.54 -14.50 -2.44
N THR A 22 -2.97 -14.21 -1.27
CA THR A 22 -2.12 -15.14 -0.51
C THR A 22 -2.93 -16.36 -0.07
N ALA A 23 -4.11 -16.15 0.53
CA ALA A 23 -5.02 -17.21 0.91
C ALA A 23 -5.43 -18.08 -0.29
N LEU A 24 -5.80 -17.48 -1.43
CA LEU A 24 -6.12 -18.21 -2.65
C LEU A 24 -4.93 -19.03 -3.17
N THR A 25 -3.71 -18.50 -3.10
CA THR A 25 -2.49 -19.21 -3.47
C THR A 25 -2.26 -20.43 -2.58
N HIS A 26 -2.43 -20.30 -1.27
CA HIS A 26 -2.33 -21.42 -0.33
C HIS A 26 -3.43 -22.47 -0.57
N LEU A 27 -4.68 -22.05 -0.74
CA LEU A 27 -5.83 -22.92 -0.98
C LEU A 27 -5.73 -23.66 -2.33
N SER A 28 -5.13 -23.04 -3.35
CA SER A 28 -4.89 -23.72 -4.64
C SER A 28 -4.03 -24.98 -4.52
N ARG A 29 -3.20 -25.06 -3.45
CA ARG A 29 -2.30 -26.19 -3.17
C ARG A 29 -2.88 -27.17 -2.15
N SER A 30 -4.05 -26.89 -1.57
CA SER A 30 -4.68 -27.71 -0.53
C SER A 30 -6.07 -28.18 -0.94
N PRO A 31 -6.30 -29.49 -1.13
CA PRO A 31 -7.60 -30.02 -1.55
C PRO A 31 -8.68 -29.98 -0.46
N LEU A 32 -8.34 -29.64 0.78
CA LEU A 32 -9.22 -29.81 1.95
C LEU A 32 -10.18 -28.62 2.21
N GLU A 33 -9.97 -27.45 1.58
CA GLU A 33 -10.74 -26.23 1.88
C GLU A 33 -11.27 -25.50 0.64
N GLN A 34 -11.82 -26.26 -0.32
CA GLN A 34 -12.36 -25.66 -1.55
C GLN A 34 -13.60 -24.79 -1.33
N ASN A 35 -14.36 -25.00 -0.25
CA ASN A 35 -15.59 -24.26 0.05
C ASN A 35 -15.34 -22.75 0.31
N ILE A 36 -14.12 -22.36 0.66
CA ILE A 36 -13.74 -20.97 0.95
C ILE A 36 -13.22 -20.25 -0.31
N ILE A 37 -12.83 -21.00 -1.35
CA ILE A 37 -12.29 -20.43 -2.59
C ILE A 37 -13.33 -19.55 -3.29
N GLN A 38 -14.56 -20.03 -3.45
CA GLN A 38 -15.62 -19.28 -4.12
C GLN A 38 -15.93 -17.94 -3.42
N PRO A 39 -16.20 -17.88 -2.10
CA PRO A 39 -16.43 -16.60 -1.44
C PRO A 39 -15.20 -15.69 -1.47
N LEU A 40 -13.98 -16.21 -1.35
CA LEU A 40 -12.75 -15.41 -1.50
C LEU A 40 -12.61 -14.78 -2.89
N VAL A 41 -12.89 -15.54 -3.96
CA VAL A 41 -12.85 -15.02 -5.33
C VAL A 41 -13.93 -13.94 -5.53
N LEU A 42 -15.14 -14.13 -5.00
CA LEU A 42 -16.20 -13.13 -5.06
C LEU A 42 -15.82 -11.85 -4.32
N SER A 43 -15.23 -11.96 -3.12
CA SER A 43 -14.71 -10.81 -2.37
C SER A 43 -13.62 -10.07 -3.15
N LEU A 44 -12.69 -10.78 -3.78
CA LEU A 44 -11.65 -10.18 -4.62
C LEU A 44 -12.24 -9.46 -5.84
N LEU A 45 -13.22 -10.06 -6.53
CA LEU A 45 -13.90 -9.42 -7.65
C LEU A 45 -14.67 -8.16 -7.22
N HIS A 46 -15.29 -8.20 -6.04
CA HIS A 46 -15.97 -7.04 -5.46
C HIS A 46 -14.96 -5.92 -5.14
N LEU A 47 -13.81 -6.27 -4.57
CA LEU A 47 -12.70 -5.34 -4.34
C LEU A 47 -12.24 -4.70 -5.66
N CYS A 48 -11.95 -5.50 -6.69
CA CYS A 48 -11.56 -5.01 -8.01
C CYS A 48 -12.61 -4.06 -8.60
N ARG A 49 -13.89 -4.41 -8.50
CA ARG A 49 -14.99 -3.55 -8.95
C ARG A 49 -14.99 -2.21 -8.20
N ASN A 50 -14.74 -2.21 -6.90
CA ASN A 50 -14.68 -0.99 -6.09
C ASN A 50 -13.49 -0.10 -6.50
N VAL A 51 -12.32 -0.69 -6.77
CA VAL A 51 -11.16 0.05 -7.32
C VAL A 51 -11.52 0.72 -8.65
N VAL A 52 -12.06 -0.06 -9.59
CA VAL A 52 -12.30 0.37 -10.97
C VAL A 52 -13.39 1.46 -11.03
N ASN A 53 -14.41 1.36 -10.17
CA ASN A 53 -15.50 2.33 -10.13
C ASN A 53 -15.23 3.50 -9.17
N MET A 54 -14.05 3.57 -8.54
CA MET A 54 -13.72 4.67 -7.64
C MET A 54 -13.60 5.98 -8.44
N PRO A 55 -14.39 7.02 -8.13
CA PRO A 55 -14.29 8.28 -8.84
C PRO A 55 -12.89 8.89 -8.64
N PRO A 56 -12.29 9.49 -9.70
CA PRO A 56 -10.99 10.15 -9.62
C PRO A 56 -11.12 11.39 -8.73
N GLY A 57 -10.88 11.23 -7.43
CA GLY A 57 -11.10 12.27 -6.42
C GLY A 57 -11.58 11.74 -5.07
N ASN A 58 -12.11 10.51 -5.01
CA ASN A 58 -12.46 9.84 -3.74
C ASN A 58 -11.31 8.98 -3.19
N SER A 59 -10.14 9.06 -3.83
CA SER A 59 -8.91 8.47 -3.34
C SER A 59 -8.57 9.07 -1.99
N GLN A 60 -8.19 8.23 -1.03
CA GLN A 60 -7.70 8.59 0.30
C GLN A 60 -6.82 9.85 0.24
N PRO A 61 -6.90 10.77 1.24
CA PRO A 61 -6.16 12.03 1.20
C PRO A 61 -4.71 11.75 0.82
N ARG A 62 -4.17 12.50 -0.16
CA ARG A 62 -2.84 12.21 -0.72
C ARG A 62 -1.76 12.10 0.35
N GLY A 63 -1.91 12.81 1.48
CA GLY A 63 -1.05 12.70 2.66
C GLY A 63 -1.14 11.33 3.34
N ASP A 64 -2.34 10.83 3.62
CA ASP A 64 -2.54 9.50 4.23
C ASP A 64 -1.97 8.37 3.34
N PHE A 65 -2.24 8.42 2.03
CA PHE A 65 -1.67 7.46 1.08
C PHE A 65 -0.14 7.48 1.13
N LEU A 66 0.45 8.67 1.10
CA LEU A 66 1.90 8.84 1.10
C LEU A 66 2.51 8.34 2.42
N TYR A 67 1.86 8.62 3.55
CA TYR A 67 2.29 8.17 4.87
C TYR A 67 2.34 6.63 4.92
N HIS A 68 1.24 5.96 4.58
CA HIS A 68 1.20 4.49 4.55
C HIS A 68 2.20 3.90 3.57
N SER A 69 2.41 4.53 2.41
CA SER A 69 3.39 4.08 1.42
C SER A 69 4.81 4.12 1.97
N ILE A 70 5.16 5.18 2.72
CA ILE A 70 6.47 5.32 3.36
C ILE A 70 6.63 4.29 4.49
N CYS A 71 5.62 4.11 5.34
CA CYS A 71 5.63 3.09 6.40
C CYS A 71 5.87 1.68 5.85
N ASN A 72 5.13 1.29 4.82
CA ASN A 72 5.30 -0.02 4.18
C ASN A 72 6.71 -0.18 3.59
N TRP A 73 7.22 0.86 2.91
CA TRP A 73 8.56 0.80 2.33
C TRP A 73 9.64 0.69 3.40
N VAL A 74 9.52 1.39 4.52
CA VAL A 74 10.42 1.27 5.67
C VAL A 74 10.38 -0.15 6.23
N GLN A 75 9.19 -0.73 6.41
CA GLN A 75 9.03 -2.11 6.87
C GLN A 75 9.61 -3.14 5.91
N ASP A 76 9.48 -2.96 4.59
CA ASP A 76 10.07 -3.86 3.59
C ASP A 76 11.61 -3.75 3.54
N ASN A 77 12.17 -2.60 3.93
CA ASN A 77 13.59 -2.28 3.83
C ASN A 77 14.29 -2.13 5.19
N TYR A 78 13.68 -2.60 6.28
CA TYR A 78 14.17 -2.43 7.66
C TYR A 78 15.59 -2.98 7.90
N ALA A 79 16.03 -3.94 7.08
CA ALA A 79 17.35 -4.54 7.16
C ALA A 79 18.46 -3.67 6.55
N GLN A 80 18.12 -2.59 5.85
CA GLN A 80 19.06 -1.66 5.23
C GLN A 80 19.23 -0.39 6.10
N PRO A 81 20.34 0.36 5.95
CA PRO A 81 20.49 1.65 6.61
C PRO A 81 19.44 2.63 6.06
N LEU A 82 18.35 2.82 6.82
CA LEU A 82 17.29 3.76 6.50
C LEU A 82 17.68 5.15 6.99
N THR A 83 17.95 6.05 6.03
CA THR A 83 18.19 7.46 6.33
C THR A 83 17.03 8.29 5.85
N ARG A 84 16.90 9.49 6.41
CA ARG A 84 15.89 10.45 6.00
C ARG A 84 16.03 10.80 4.52
N GLU A 85 17.27 10.93 4.06
CA GLU A 85 17.65 11.29 2.71
C GLU A 85 17.22 10.21 1.72
N SER A 86 17.49 8.93 2.02
CA SER A 86 17.14 7.83 1.11
C SER A 86 15.62 7.73 0.90
N VAL A 87 14.83 7.90 1.96
CA VAL A 87 13.36 7.94 1.87
C VAL A 87 12.87 9.15 1.07
N THR A 88 13.39 10.35 1.37
CA THR A 88 12.97 11.57 0.66
C THR A 88 13.28 11.52 -0.83
N GLN A 89 14.42 10.92 -1.19
CA GLN A 89 14.83 10.73 -2.58
C GLN A 89 13.94 9.70 -3.29
N PHE A 90 13.63 8.57 -2.65
CA PHE A 90 12.79 7.53 -3.24
C PHE A 90 11.36 8.02 -3.50
N PHE A 91 10.77 8.73 -2.54
CA PHE A 91 9.40 9.26 -2.65
C PHE A 91 9.31 10.62 -3.35
N ASN A 92 10.45 11.19 -3.75
CA ASN A 92 10.54 12.52 -4.38
C ASN A 92 9.83 13.62 -3.57
N ILE A 93 10.09 13.66 -2.26
CA ILE A 93 9.54 14.65 -1.33
C ILE A 93 10.65 15.38 -0.59
N THR A 94 10.33 16.53 0.01
CA THR A 94 11.31 17.25 0.83
C THR A 94 11.41 16.65 2.23
N PRO A 95 12.58 16.77 2.90
CA PRO A 95 12.72 16.37 4.30
C PRO A 95 11.66 17.02 5.19
N ASN A 96 11.36 18.30 5.01
CA ASN A 96 10.34 19.00 5.79
C ASN A 96 8.94 18.40 5.59
N HIS A 97 8.63 17.99 4.36
CA HIS A 97 7.36 17.32 4.07
C HIS A 97 7.27 15.97 4.79
N LEU A 98 8.33 15.15 4.78
CA LEU A 98 8.38 13.89 5.52
C LEU A 98 8.14 14.07 7.02
N SER A 99 8.77 15.09 7.65
CA SER A 99 8.52 15.38 9.07
C SER A 99 7.08 15.78 9.34
N LYS A 100 6.49 16.65 8.51
CA LYS A 100 5.09 17.06 8.66
C LYS A 100 4.15 15.86 8.51
N LEU A 101 4.46 14.97 7.57
CA LEU A 101 3.67 13.78 7.29
C LEU A 101 3.60 12.85 8.52
N PHE A 102 4.75 12.56 9.12
CA PHE A 102 4.83 11.74 10.35
C PHE A 102 4.23 12.43 11.57
N ALA A 103 4.30 13.76 11.65
CA ALA A 103 3.66 14.53 12.73
C ALA A 103 2.12 14.62 12.58
N GLN A 104 1.61 14.59 11.35
CA GLN A 104 0.17 14.73 11.07
C GLN A 104 -0.57 13.38 11.07
N HIS A 105 0.09 12.33 10.59
CA HIS A 105 -0.54 11.02 10.37
C HIS A 105 0.06 9.89 11.22
N GLY A 106 1.20 10.14 11.88
CA GLY A 106 1.87 9.18 12.76
C GLY A 106 1.77 9.52 14.24
N THR A 107 2.05 8.53 15.09
CA THR A 107 2.13 8.71 16.55
C THR A 107 3.53 9.12 17.02
N MET A 108 4.52 9.10 16.12
CA MET A 108 5.94 9.32 16.40
C MET A 108 6.64 10.01 15.22
N ARG A 109 7.82 10.58 15.47
CA ARG A 109 8.63 11.21 14.42
C ARG A 109 9.25 10.13 13.52
N PHE A 110 9.58 10.47 12.28
CA PHE A 110 10.25 9.55 11.34
C PHE A 110 11.53 8.89 11.91
N ILE A 111 12.28 9.59 12.76
CA ILE A 111 13.50 9.04 13.39
C ILE A 111 13.20 8.04 14.52
N GLU A 112 11.98 8.08 15.07
CA GLU A 112 11.50 7.19 16.13
C GLU A 112 10.73 5.99 15.57
N TYR A 113 10.36 6.05 14.30
CA TYR A 113 9.65 5.03 13.55
C TYR A 113 10.62 3.99 12.97
#